data_AF-A0A9P6LFF9-F1
#
_entry.id   AF-A0A9P6LFF9-F1
#
_cell.length_a   1.000
_cell.length_b   1.000
_cell.length_c   1.000
_cell.angle_alpha   90.00
_cell.angle_beta   90.00
_cell.angle_gamma   90.00
#
_symmetry.space_group_name_H-M   'P 1'
#
loop_
_entity.id
_entity.type
_entity.pdbx_description
1 polymer ?
#
loop_
_entity_poly.entity_id
_entity_poly.type
_entity_poly.pdbx_seq_one_letter_code
_entity_poly.pdbx_strand_id
1 'polypeptide(L)'
;MEPPDVPDYYDDLGVEQTATAEEVRRAHKVLALKHHPDKLGPGNCGDAHEFRKIQEAFEFLRDDAKRYEYDLNYKSLRQKWNRYRAWQKHQAEEEAKRREAERQAQEEVERQRASQSSWTREARQRAERNGTPTEAQQDQWEAFLVAERMIKERIAAKWTDIRTRCDKKITVRVDTAAQRVRNQTHERLRKREEEIRREIAPFFEEERRKAIAKAIGEVHRRLDARVEEDIKAFHRKRKVEEKRIINRMEDQRKVFYERALMRAAEKEAEEKRKAMEDFQARIREWQEEKAARETVGRE
;
A
#
# COMPACT_ATOMS: atom_id res chain seq x y z
N MET A 1 4.37 9.89 -14.06
CA MET A 1 4.15 11.01 -14.98
C MET A 1 5.53 11.44 -15.44
N GLU A 2 5.71 11.69 -16.72
CA GLU A 2 7.01 12.14 -17.25
C GLU A 2 7.13 13.67 -17.10
N PRO A 3 8.35 14.21 -16.90
CA PRO A 3 8.56 15.64 -16.91
C PRO A 3 8.20 16.22 -18.29
N PRO A 4 7.73 17.47 -18.37
CA PRO A 4 7.51 18.12 -19.66
C PRO A 4 8.80 18.22 -20.49
N ASP A 5 8.70 18.04 -21.81
CA ASP A 5 9.87 18.07 -22.71
C ASP A 5 10.56 19.44 -22.77
N VAL A 6 9.81 20.53 -22.56
CA VAL A 6 10.33 21.90 -22.61
C VAL A 6 10.68 22.35 -21.19
N PRO A 7 11.93 22.78 -20.93
CA PRO A 7 12.35 23.32 -19.63
C PRO A 7 11.57 24.59 -19.24
N ASP A 8 11.46 24.83 -17.93
CA ASP A 8 10.89 26.06 -17.38
C ASP A 8 12.02 27.08 -17.16
N TYR A 9 12.43 27.79 -18.21
CA TYR A 9 13.61 28.67 -18.19
C TYR A 9 13.51 29.79 -17.15
N TYR A 10 12.31 30.29 -16.86
CA TYR A 10 12.10 31.29 -15.81
C TYR A 10 12.31 30.69 -14.42
N ASP A 11 11.80 29.47 -14.19
CA ASP A 11 11.98 28.76 -12.92
C ASP A 11 13.42 28.28 -12.71
N ASP A 12 14.10 27.85 -13.78
CA ASP A 12 15.52 27.46 -13.78
C ASP A 12 16.42 28.64 -13.38
N LEU A 13 16.06 29.87 -13.77
CA LEU A 13 16.73 31.11 -13.32
C LEU A 13 16.17 31.68 -12.02
N GLY A 14 15.07 31.13 -11.48
CA GLY A 14 14.41 31.60 -10.27
C GLY A 14 13.80 33.01 -10.39
N VAL A 15 13.38 33.40 -11.60
CA VAL A 15 12.77 34.72 -11.87
C VAL A 15 11.30 34.56 -12.31
N GLU A 16 10.51 35.62 -12.16
CA GLU A 16 9.13 35.62 -12.68
C GLU A 16 9.08 35.89 -14.19
N GLN A 17 7.98 35.51 -14.85
CA GLN A 17 7.77 35.78 -16.28
C GLN A 17 7.84 37.28 -16.60
N THR A 18 7.40 38.13 -15.66
CA THR A 18 7.41 39.60 -15.75
C THR A 18 8.81 40.19 -15.58
N ALA A 19 9.84 39.38 -15.33
CA ALA A 19 11.18 39.86 -15.07
C ALA A 19 11.76 40.61 -16.28
N THR A 20 12.39 41.74 -16.00
CA THR A 20 13.10 42.55 -16.99
C THR A 20 14.36 41.85 -17.49
N ALA A 21 14.87 42.23 -18.67
CA ALA A 21 16.12 41.66 -19.19
C ALA A 21 17.32 41.87 -18.24
N GLU A 22 17.30 42.93 -17.44
CA GLU A 22 18.31 43.19 -16.41
C GLU A 22 18.21 42.23 -15.22
N GLU A 23 17.00 41.88 -14.79
CA GLU A 23 16.76 40.88 -13.74
C GLU A 23 17.20 39.49 -14.18
N VAL A 24 16.88 39.10 -15.42
CA VAL A 24 17.33 37.84 -16.03
C VAL A 24 18.87 37.77 -16.05
N ARG A 25 19.55 38.85 -16.48
CA ARG A 25 21.02 38.94 -16.45
C ARG A 25 21.60 38.86 -15.03
N ARG A 26 20.98 39.53 -14.07
CA ARG A 26 21.42 39.51 -12.66
C ARG A 26 21.28 38.11 -12.07
N ALA A 27 20.14 37.46 -12.27
CA ALA A 27 19.87 36.10 -11.80
C ALA A 27 20.86 35.09 -12.38
N HIS A 28 21.09 35.15 -13.70
CA HIS A 28 22.10 34.31 -14.37
C HIS A 28 23.49 34.50 -13.75
N LYS A 29 23.95 35.75 -13.55
CA LYS A 29 25.28 36.02 -12.98
C LYS A 29 25.43 35.44 -11.56
N VAL A 30 24.41 35.56 -10.73
CA VAL A 30 24.42 35.02 -9.36
C VAL A 30 24.45 33.49 -9.37
N LEU A 31 23.61 32.86 -10.19
CA LEU A 31 23.49 31.40 -10.28
C LEU A 31 24.72 30.77 -10.96
N ALA A 32 25.26 31.39 -12.01
CA ALA A 32 26.46 30.94 -12.69
C ALA A 32 27.68 30.98 -11.75
N LEU A 33 27.79 31.98 -10.88
CA LEU A 33 28.85 32.05 -9.86
C LEU A 33 28.68 31.01 -8.74
N LYS A 34 27.47 30.54 -8.49
CA LYS A 34 27.15 29.53 -7.47
C LYS A 34 27.42 28.11 -7.97
N HIS A 35 27.05 27.83 -9.21
CA HIS A 35 27.20 26.51 -9.84
C HIS A 35 28.42 26.41 -10.77
N HIS A 36 29.38 27.35 -10.65
CA HIS A 36 30.56 27.35 -11.51
C HIS A 36 31.42 26.09 -11.29
N PRO A 37 31.81 25.37 -12.36
CA PRO A 37 32.57 24.10 -12.24
C PRO A 37 33.95 24.27 -11.61
N ASP A 38 34.52 25.47 -11.64
CA ASP A 38 35.83 25.79 -11.04
C ASP A 38 35.79 25.92 -9.51
N LYS A 39 34.61 26.17 -8.91
CA LYS A 39 34.50 26.37 -7.44
C LYS A 39 34.40 25.07 -6.65
N LEU A 40 34.10 23.96 -7.32
CA LEU A 40 33.89 22.66 -6.69
C LEU A 40 34.72 21.64 -7.47
N GLY A 41 35.81 21.17 -6.86
CA GLY A 41 36.84 20.36 -7.50
C GLY A 41 36.33 19.07 -8.22
N PRO A 42 37.25 18.32 -8.86
CA PRO A 42 36.90 17.22 -9.73
C PRO A 42 36.14 16.11 -9.00
N GLY A 43 34.86 15.91 -9.35
CA GLY A 43 34.03 14.82 -8.84
C GLY A 43 32.56 15.16 -8.59
N ASN A 44 32.18 16.44 -8.53
CA ASN A 44 30.80 16.84 -8.24
C ASN A 44 29.97 17.05 -9.53
N CYS A 45 29.47 15.96 -10.10
CA CYS A 45 28.69 15.96 -11.35
C CYS A 45 27.31 16.63 -11.26
N GLY A 46 26.81 16.94 -10.06
CA GLY A 46 25.52 17.62 -9.85
C GLY A 46 25.48 19.07 -10.35
N ASP A 47 26.57 19.83 -10.13
CA ASP A 47 26.58 21.27 -10.45
C ASP A 47 26.84 21.56 -11.93
N ALA A 48 27.53 20.67 -12.64
CA ALA A 48 27.72 20.81 -14.09
C ALA A 48 26.40 20.74 -14.87
N HIS A 49 25.46 19.92 -14.38
CA HIS A 49 24.13 19.80 -14.98
C HIS A 49 23.28 21.06 -14.73
N GLU A 50 23.28 21.57 -13.51
CA GLU A 50 22.56 22.79 -13.15
C GLU A 50 23.17 24.02 -13.83
N PHE A 51 24.49 24.12 -13.91
CA PHE A 51 25.18 25.17 -14.66
C PHE A 51 24.74 25.19 -16.13
N ARG A 52 24.66 24.01 -16.77
CA ARG A 52 24.20 23.89 -18.15
C ARG A 52 22.75 24.36 -18.31
N LYS A 53 21.85 23.99 -17.40
CA LYS A 53 20.45 24.47 -17.41
C LYS A 53 20.35 25.98 -17.26
N ILE A 54 21.08 26.55 -16.31
CA ILE A 54 21.11 28.00 -16.06
C ILE A 54 21.60 28.75 -17.31
N GLN A 55 22.63 28.21 -17.96
CA GLN A 55 23.18 28.77 -19.19
C GLN A 55 22.18 28.70 -20.34
N GLU A 56 21.55 27.54 -20.55
CA GLU A 56 20.53 27.34 -21.59
C GLU A 56 19.32 28.28 -21.38
N ALA A 57 18.84 28.39 -20.14
CA ALA A 57 17.75 29.28 -19.78
C ALA A 57 18.08 30.76 -20.06
N PHE A 58 19.30 31.19 -19.74
CA PHE A 58 19.74 32.55 -20.04
C PHE A 58 19.86 32.82 -21.54
N GLU A 59 20.43 31.89 -22.31
CA GLU A 59 20.55 32.02 -23.76
C GLU A 59 19.19 32.12 -24.46
N PHE A 60 18.19 31.41 -23.94
CA PHE A 60 16.83 31.45 -24.47
C PHE A 60 16.10 32.75 -24.09
N LEU A 61 16.23 33.19 -22.83
CA LEU A 61 15.52 34.36 -22.31
C LEU A 61 16.17 35.71 -22.65
N ARG A 62 17.45 35.71 -23.06
CA ARG A 62 18.17 36.91 -23.50
C ARG A 62 17.75 37.36 -24.91
N ASP A 63 17.34 36.43 -25.77
CA ASP A 63 16.92 36.71 -27.14
C ASP A 63 15.43 37.09 -27.16
N ASP A 64 15.13 38.35 -27.50
CA ASP A 64 13.78 38.89 -27.47
C ASP A 64 12.80 38.13 -28.38
N ALA A 65 13.27 37.61 -29.52
CA ALA A 65 12.43 36.85 -30.45
C ALA A 65 12.06 35.47 -29.87
N LYS A 66 13.05 34.76 -29.32
CA LYS A 66 12.84 33.45 -28.67
C LYS A 66 11.99 33.58 -27.41
N ARG A 67 12.25 34.62 -26.61
CA ARG A 67 11.48 34.93 -25.41
C ARG A 67 10.01 35.18 -25.74
N TYR A 68 9.73 35.94 -26.80
CA TYR A 68 8.36 36.18 -27.25
C TYR A 68 7.64 34.88 -27.62
N GLU A 69 8.25 34.03 -28.44
CA GLU A 69 7.67 32.72 -28.81
C GLU A 69 7.43 31.82 -27.60
N TYR A 70 8.35 31.84 -26.63
CA TYR A 70 8.22 31.11 -25.38
C TYR A 70 7.06 31.62 -24.53
N ASP A 71 6.95 32.94 -24.39
CA ASP A 71 5.92 33.59 -23.58
C ASP A 71 4.49 33.32 -24.09
N LEU A 72 4.31 33.20 -25.42
CA LEU A 72 3.01 32.83 -26.01
C LEU A 72 2.48 31.49 -25.48
N ASN A 73 3.36 30.52 -25.24
CA ASN A 73 3.00 29.18 -24.77
C ASN A 73 3.27 28.95 -23.27
N TYR A 74 3.89 29.92 -22.59
CA TYR A 74 4.38 29.76 -21.22
C TYR A 74 3.29 29.40 -20.21
N LYS A 75 2.09 29.98 -20.31
CA LYS A 75 0.98 29.66 -19.37
C LYS A 75 0.60 28.18 -19.40
N SER A 76 0.54 27.58 -20.59
CA SER A 76 0.24 26.15 -20.76
C SER A 76 1.38 25.28 -20.25
N LEU A 77 2.63 25.68 -20.54
CA LEU A 77 3.83 25.01 -20.06
C LEU A 77 3.91 25.01 -18.52
N ARG A 78 3.70 26.17 -17.90
CA ARG A 78 3.71 26.34 -16.44
C ARG A 78 2.66 25.48 -15.75
N GLN A 79 1.48 25.34 -16.34
CA GLN A 79 0.45 24.41 -15.84
C GLN A 79 0.88 22.94 -15.92
N LYS A 80 1.61 22.53 -16.96
CA LYS A 80 2.17 21.17 -17.06
C LYS A 80 3.21 20.94 -15.96
N TRP A 81 4.13 21.88 -15.76
CA TRP A 81 5.15 21.81 -14.71
C TRP A 81 4.55 21.82 -13.30
N ASN A 82 3.56 22.66 -13.02
CA ASN A 82 2.88 22.68 -11.72
C ASN A 82 2.23 21.33 -11.40
N ARG A 83 1.60 20.68 -12.39
CA ARG A 83 1.03 19.33 -12.23
C ARG A 83 2.11 18.29 -11.96
N TYR A 84 3.23 18.36 -12.68
CA TYR A 84 4.36 17.45 -12.49
C TYR A 84 4.98 17.58 -11.09
N ARG A 85 5.22 18.80 -10.60
CA ARG A 85 5.74 19.04 -9.24
C ARG A 85 4.77 18.59 -8.15
N ALA A 86 3.46 18.85 -8.33
CA ALA A 86 2.44 18.35 -7.41
C ALA A 86 2.42 16.82 -7.37
N TRP A 87 2.58 16.16 -8.53
CA TRP A 87 2.71 14.71 -8.61
C TRP A 87 3.97 14.20 -7.89
N GLN A 88 5.14 14.83 -8.09
CA GLN A 88 6.37 14.47 -7.38
C GLN A 88 6.22 14.60 -5.87
N LYS A 89 5.63 15.72 -5.39
CA LYS A 89 5.36 15.93 -3.97
C LYS A 89 4.46 14.84 -3.40
N HIS A 90 3.38 14.50 -4.10
CA HIS A 90 2.50 13.41 -3.70
C HIS A 90 3.22 12.05 -3.67
N GLN A 91 4.10 11.75 -4.64
CA GLN A 91 4.89 10.52 -4.60
C GLN A 91 5.80 10.47 -3.37
N ALA A 92 6.52 11.57 -3.08
CA ALA A 92 7.40 11.65 -1.90
C ALA A 92 6.62 11.50 -0.59
N GLU A 93 5.44 12.12 -0.48
CA GLU A 93 4.56 11.99 0.68
C GLU A 93 4.06 10.55 0.86
N GLU A 94 3.66 9.87 -0.22
CA GLU A 94 3.21 8.47 -0.15
C GLU A 94 4.36 7.51 0.19
N GLU A 95 5.56 7.74 -0.34
CA GLU A 95 6.75 6.97 0.03
C GLU A 95 7.13 7.17 1.50
N ALA A 96 7.04 8.40 2.02
CA ALA A 96 7.29 8.70 3.41
C ALA A 96 6.29 7.98 4.33
N LYS A 97 4.99 8.02 3.99
CA LYS A 97 3.95 7.27 4.71
C LYS A 97 4.21 5.76 4.68
N ARG A 98 4.63 5.22 3.52
CA ARG A 98 4.97 3.80 3.38
C ARG A 98 6.15 3.41 4.28
N ARG A 99 7.22 4.21 4.31
CA ARG A 99 8.39 3.98 5.17
C ARG A 99 8.02 4.04 6.65
N GLU A 100 7.17 4.99 7.04
CA GLU A 100 6.69 5.11 8.41
C GLU A 100 5.84 3.90 8.81
N ALA A 101 4.91 3.47 7.96
CA ALA A 101 4.10 2.27 8.20
C ALA A 101 4.97 1.00 8.29
N GLU A 102 6.01 0.89 7.46
CA GLU A 102 6.96 -0.22 7.49
C GLU A 102 7.78 -0.25 8.79
N ARG A 103 8.22 0.91 9.28
CA ARG A 103 8.89 1.05 10.58
C ARG A 103 7.96 0.62 11.72
N GLN A 104 6.72 1.10 11.73
CA GLN A 104 5.75 0.73 12.77
C GLN A 104 5.44 -0.77 12.77
N ALA A 105 5.32 -1.38 11.59
CA ALA A 105 5.14 -2.82 11.47
C ALA A 105 6.35 -3.61 12.00
N GLN A 106 7.57 -3.15 11.73
CA GLN A 106 8.79 -3.77 12.26
C GLN A 106 8.86 -3.67 13.80
N GLU A 107 8.59 -2.49 14.36
CA GLU A 107 8.53 -2.29 15.81
C GLU A 107 7.46 -3.17 16.47
N GLU A 108 6.32 -3.41 15.81
CA GLU A 108 5.28 -4.30 16.31
C GLU A 108 5.73 -5.76 16.27
N VAL A 109 6.37 -6.20 15.17
CA VAL A 109 6.94 -7.55 15.07
C VAL A 109 8.01 -7.77 16.14
N GLU A 110 8.87 -6.79 16.40
CA GLU A 110 9.87 -6.86 17.46
C GLU A 110 9.25 -6.92 18.84
N ARG A 111 8.21 -6.11 19.11
CA ARG A 111 7.41 -6.20 20.35
C ARG A 111 6.80 -7.59 20.53
N GLN A 112 6.22 -8.16 19.47
CA GLN A 112 5.63 -9.50 19.52
C GLN A 112 6.71 -10.58 19.73
N ARG A 113 7.89 -10.45 19.09
CA ARG A 113 9.03 -11.36 19.31
C ARG A 113 9.61 -11.25 20.72
N ALA A 114 9.72 -10.05 21.27
CA ALA A 114 10.17 -9.82 22.64
C ALA A 114 9.18 -10.41 23.65
N SER A 115 7.88 -10.24 23.41
CA SER A 115 6.81 -10.86 24.20
C SER A 115 6.88 -12.39 24.12
N GLN A 116 7.00 -12.99 22.94
CA GLN A 116 7.18 -14.44 22.77
C GLN A 116 8.47 -14.95 23.42
N SER A 117 9.56 -14.19 23.34
CA SER A 117 10.85 -14.53 23.95
C SER A 117 10.80 -14.50 25.47
N SER A 118 10.05 -13.57 26.07
CA SER A 118 9.80 -13.54 27.51
C SER A 118 8.94 -14.73 27.98
N TRP A 119 7.87 -15.03 27.23
CA TRP A 119 6.96 -16.13 27.51
C TRP A 119 7.65 -17.50 27.40
N THR A 120 8.50 -17.69 26.38
CA THR A 120 9.30 -18.92 26.21
C THR A 120 10.37 -19.07 27.29
N ARG A 121 10.97 -17.97 27.78
CA ARG A 121 11.91 -18.00 28.92
C ARG A 121 11.22 -18.41 30.22
N GLU A 122 10.05 -17.85 30.51
CA GLU A 122 9.24 -18.24 31.68
C GLU A 122 8.75 -19.68 31.58
N ALA A 123 8.29 -20.13 30.40
CA ALA A 123 7.88 -21.51 30.17
C ALA A 123 9.03 -22.49 30.40
N ARG A 124 10.26 -22.15 29.97
CA ARG A 124 11.46 -22.98 30.18
C ARG A 124 11.84 -23.08 31.65
N GLN A 125 11.83 -21.97 32.39
CA GLN A 125 12.05 -21.96 33.85
C GLN A 125 10.98 -22.74 34.61
N ARG A 126 9.73 -22.72 34.11
CA ARG A 126 8.61 -23.47 34.70
C ARG A 126 8.71 -24.98 34.42
N ALA A 127 9.20 -25.36 33.24
CA ALA A 127 9.50 -26.75 32.90
C ALA A 127 10.69 -27.30 33.71
N GLU A 128 11.74 -26.50 33.92
CA GLU A 128 12.88 -26.84 34.79
C GLU A 128 12.46 -27.04 36.26
N ARG A 129 11.45 -26.31 36.74
CA ARG A 129 10.89 -26.47 38.10
C ARG A 129 9.97 -27.69 38.27
N ASN A 130 9.31 -28.13 37.20
CA ASN A 130 8.26 -29.14 37.29
C ASN A 130 8.68 -30.55 36.84
N GLY A 131 9.92 -30.74 36.37
CA GLY A 131 10.42 -32.04 35.89
C GLY A 131 9.85 -32.44 34.52
N THR A 132 10.46 -33.44 33.87
CA THR A 132 10.04 -33.92 32.54
C THR A 132 8.59 -34.40 32.57
N PRO A 133 7.74 -33.95 31.62
CA PRO A 133 6.33 -34.33 31.58
C PRO A 133 6.17 -35.85 31.51
N THR A 134 5.24 -36.41 32.28
CA THR A 134 4.89 -37.82 32.21
C THR A 134 4.32 -38.17 30.83
N GLU A 135 4.44 -39.43 30.39
CA GLU A 135 3.96 -39.93 29.09
C GLU A 135 2.49 -39.52 28.81
N ALA A 136 1.63 -39.55 29.82
CA ALA A 136 0.24 -39.09 29.74
C ALA A 136 0.07 -37.57 29.47
N GLN A 137 1.02 -36.74 29.91
CA GLN A 137 1.02 -35.30 29.61
C GLN A 137 1.54 -35.02 28.20
N GLN A 138 2.44 -35.87 27.68
CA GLN A 138 2.87 -35.82 26.28
C GLN A 138 1.73 -36.21 25.34
N ASP A 139 0.97 -37.25 25.65
CA ASP A 139 -0.21 -37.65 24.87
C ASP A 139 -1.29 -36.57 24.83
N GLN A 140 -1.53 -35.89 25.96
CA GLN A 140 -2.46 -34.75 26.00
C GLN A 140 -1.96 -33.57 25.16
N TRP A 141 -0.65 -33.32 25.13
CA TRP A 141 -0.05 -32.27 24.32
C TRP A 141 -0.10 -32.61 22.82
N GLU A 142 0.16 -33.85 22.43
CA GLU A 142 0.02 -34.31 21.05
C GLU A 142 -1.44 -34.26 20.58
N ALA A 143 -2.39 -34.69 21.41
CA ALA A 143 -3.82 -34.56 21.14
C ALA A 143 -4.24 -33.09 20.93
N PHE A 144 -3.68 -32.17 21.73
CA PHE A 144 -3.90 -30.73 21.57
C PHE A 144 -3.33 -30.21 20.23
N LEU A 145 -2.12 -30.61 19.84
CA LEU A 145 -1.51 -30.21 18.56
C LEU A 145 -2.27 -30.75 17.35
N VAL A 146 -2.82 -31.97 17.43
CA VAL A 146 -3.70 -32.55 16.41
C VAL A 146 -5.01 -31.77 16.32
N ALA A 147 -5.65 -31.46 17.45
CA ALA A 147 -6.84 -30.62 17.48
C ALA A 147 -6.57 -29.22 16.90
N GLU A 148 -5.43 -28.61 17.22
CA GLU A 148 -5.01 -27.33 16.68
C GLU A 148 -4.84 -27.39 15.15
N ARG A 149 -4.24 -28.47 14.63
CA ARG A 149 -4.08 -28.71 13.20
C ARG A 149 -5.44 -28.85 12.49
N MET A 150 -6.36 -29.64 13.04
CA MET A 150 -7.71 -29.81 12.49
C MET A 150 -8.51 -28.49 12.48
N ILE A 151 -8.37 -27.66 13.51
CA ILE A 151 -9.01 -26.33 13.55
C ILE A 151 -8.40 -25.41 12.48
N LYS A 152 -7.06 -25.40 12.33
CA LYS A 152 -6.38 -24.64 11.27
C LYS A 152 -6.84 -25.06 9.88
N GLU A 153 -6.98 -26.36 9.62
CA GLU A 153 -7.48 -26.91 8.36
C GLU A 153 -8.94 -26.54 8.08
N ARG A 154 -9.83 -26.65 9.08
CA ARG A 154 -11.24 -26.22 8.94
C ARG A 154 -11.38 -24.72 8.66
N ILE A 155 -10.56 -23.89 9.30
CA ILE A 155 -10.56 -22.45 9.04
C ILE A 155 -10.02 -22.17 7.64
N ALA A 156 -8.93 -22.80 7.23
CA ALA A 156 -8.37 -22.65 5.89
C ALA A 156 -9.38 -23.03 4.81
N ALA A 157 -10.10 -24.15 4.98
CA ALA A 157 -11.15 -24.59 4.07
C ALA A 157 -12.34 -23.61 4.01
N LYS A 158 -12.74 -23.04 5.14
CA LYS A 158 -13.80 -22.02 5.18
C LYS A 158 -13.34 -20.71 4.52
N TRP A 159 -12.05 -20.39 4.64
CA TRP A 159 -11.44 -19.22 4.04
C TRP A 159 -11.36 -19.31 2.51
N THR A 160 -10.96 -20.47 1.98
CA THR A 160 -10.92 -20.72 0.53
C THR A 160 -12.32 -20.67 -0.10
N ASP A 161 -13.34 -21.20 0.59
CA ASP A 161 -14.74 -21.10 0.15
C ASP A 161 -15.26 -19.64 0.12
N ILE A 162 -15.02 -18.86 1.19
CA ILE A 162 -15.40 -17.43 1.22
C ILE A 162 -14.68 -16.66 0.10
N ARG A 163 -13.37 -16.89 -0.06
CA ARG A 163 -12.56 -16.24 -1.10
C ARG A 163 -13.10 -16.52 -2.50
N THR A 164 -13.35 -17.78 -2.83
CA THR A 164 -13.85 -18.16 -4.17
C THR A 164 -15.24 -17.58 -4.46
N ARG A 165 -16.13 -17.48 -3.47
CA ARG A 165 -17.44 -16.82 -3.63
C ARG A 165 -17.31 -15.31 -3.85
N CYS A 166 -16.45 -14.66 -3.07
CA CYS A 166 -16.14 -13.23 -3.22
C CYS A 166 -15.51 -12.95 -4.59
N ASP A 167 -14.53 -13.75 -5.01
CA ASP A 167 -13.87 -13.60 -6.31
C ASP A 167 -14.85 -13.75 -7.46
N LYS A 168 -15.73 -14.76 -7.45
CA LYS A 168 -16.78 -14.91 -8.48
C LYS A 168 -17.70 -13.70 -8.54
N LYS A 169 -18.21 -13.23 -7.38
CA LYS A 169 -19.15 -12.09 -7.32
C LYS A 169 -18.50 -10.78 -7.74
N ILE A 170 -17.23 -10.58 -7.38
CA ILE A 170 -16.47 -9.41 -7.76
C ILE A 170 -16.18 -9.45 -9.26
N THR A 171 -15.66 -10.57 -9.79
CA THR A 171 -15.35 -10.72 -11.22
C THR A 171 -16.55 -10.44 -12.10
N VAL A 172 -17.74 -11.00 -11.81
CA VAL A 172 -18.97 -10.69 -12.56
C VAL A 172 -19.29 -9.19 -12.55
N ARG A 173 -19.14 -8.50 -11.40
CA ARG A 173 -19.39 -7.05 -11.30
C ARG A 173 -18.35 -6.24 -12.07
N VAL A 174 -17.08 -6.65 -12.03
CA VAL A 174 -15.99 -6.02 -12.78
C VAL A 174 -16.26 -6.14 -14.28
N ASP A 175 -16.54 -7.34 -14.76
CA ASP A 175 -16.73 -7.62 -16.18
C ASP A 175 -17.97 -6.89 -16.71
N THR A 176 -19.04 -6.85 -15.93
CA THR A 176 -20.26 -6.11 -16.30
C THR A 176 -20.00 -4.59 -16.36
N ALA A 177 -19.24 -4.04 -15.42
CA ALA A 177 -18.88 -2.62 -15.42
C ALA A 177 -17.93 -2.29 -16.59
N ALA A 178 -16.92 -3.12 -16.84
CA ALA A 178 -16.00 -2.99 -17.96
C ALA A 178 -16.74 -3.04 -19.31
N GLN A 179 -17.69 -3.98 -19.46
CA GLN A 179 -18.52 -4.08 -20.66
C GLN A 179 -19.38 -2.83 -20.86
N ARG A 180 -19.93 -2.25 -19.78
CA ARG A 180 -20.72 -1.02 -19.86
C ARG A 180 -19.89 0.18 -20.33
N VAL A 181 -18.68 0.34 -19.80
CA VAL A 181 -17.75 1.41 -20.20
C VAL A 181 -17.33 1.25 -21.65
N ARG A 182 -17.00 0.02 -22.08
CA ARG A 182 -16.72 -0.29 -23.49
C ARG A 182 -17.87 0.10 -24.42
N ASN A 183 -19.09 -0.35 -24.10
CA ASN A 183 -20.26 -0.07 -24.91
C ASN A 183 -20.55 1.44 -25.00
N GLN A 184 -20.46 2.18 -23.89
CA GLN A 184 -20.64 3.65 -23.90
C GLN A 184 -19.58 4.37 -24.73
N THR A 185 -18.35 3.86 -24.73
CA THR A 185 -17.24 4.44 -25.50
C THR A 185 -17.43 4.21 -27.00
N HIS A 186 -17.77 2.97 -27.40
CA HIS A 186 -18.09 2.66 -28.80
C HIS A 186 -19.30 3.45 -29.32
N GLU A 187 -20.34 3.64 -28.51
CA GLU A 187 -21.51 4.44 -28.88
C GLU A 187 -21.15 5.91 -29.16
N ARG A 188 -20.31 6.51 -28.30
CA ARG A 188 -19.82 7.89 -28.48
C ARG A 188 -18.97 8.03 -29.74
N LEU A 189 -18.12 7.04 -29.99
CA LEU A 189 -17.27 6.97 -31.17
C LEU A 189 -18.09 6.87 -32.44
N ARG A 190 -19.08 5.98 -32.47
CA ARG A 190 -19.99 5.82 -33.61
C ARG A 190 -20.75 7.11 -33.91
N LYS A 191 -21.26 7.79 -32.90
CA LYS A 191 -21.93 9.10 -33.06
C LYS A 191 -20.99 10.15 -33.61
N ARG A 192 -19.76 10.22 -33.11
CA ARG A 192 -18.74 11.16 -33.61
C ARG A 192 -18.31 10.84 -35.04
N GLU A 193 -18.20 9.57 -35.39
CA GLU A 193 -17.91 9.11 -36.75
C GLU A 193 -19.04 9.49 -37.71
N GLU A 194 -20.30 9.30 -37.33
CA GLU A 194 -21.46 9.72 -38.13
C GLU A 194 -21.55 11.24 -38.29
N GLU A 195 -21.23 12.00 -37.24
CA GLU A 195 -21.17 13.47 -37.25
C GLU A 195 -20.08 13.97 -38.20
N ILE A 196 -18.85 13.45 -38.06
CA ILE A 196 -17.74 13.73 -38.96
C ILE A 196 -18.13 13.37 -40.39
N ARG A 197 -18.73 12.19 -40.62
CA ARG A 197 -19.16 11.75 -41.95
C ARG A 197 -20.21 12.67 -42.58
N ARG A 198 -21.12 13.24 -41.79
CA ARG A 198 -22.12 14.22 -42.26
C ARG A 198 -21.49 15.58 -42.58
N GLU A 199 -20.58 16.08 -41.75
CA GLU A 199 -19.84 17.33 -41.97
C GLU A 199 -18.99 17.26 -43.26
N ILE A 200 -18.49 16.06 -43.55
CA ILE A 200 -17.54 15.78 -44.62
C ILE A 200 -18.23 15.31 -45.90
N ALA A 201 -19.44 14.74 -45.83
CA ALA A 201 -20.20 14.25 -46.99
C ALA A 201 -20.23 15.19 -48.23
N PRO A 202 -20.30 16.53 -48.12
CA PRO A 202 -20.34 17.40 -49.28
C PRO A 202 -18.99 17.70 -49.96
N PHE A 203 -17.83 17.19 -49.49
CA PHE A 203 -16.50 17.72 -49.88
C PHE A 203 -15.49 16.75 -50.55
N PHE A 204 -15.81 15.51 -50.95
CA PHE A 204 -14.74 14.47 -51.07
C PHE A 204 -14.51 13.79 -52.44
N GLU A 205 -13.31 14.05 -52.96
CA GLU A 205 -12.39 13.13 -53.67
C GLU A 205 -11.79 12.05 -52.73
N GLU A 206 -11.34 10.95 -53.34
CA GLU A 206 -11.05 9.65 -52.72
C GLU A 206 -9.84 9.62 -51.76
N GLU A 207 -8.86 10.49 -51.93
CA GLU A 207 -7.63 10.51 -51.11
C GLU A 207 -7.86 11.01 -49.69
N ARG A 208 -8.71 12.03 -49.50
CA ARG A 208 -9.02 12.53 -48.17
C ARG A 208 -9.88 11.53 -47.36
N ARG A 209 -10.65 10.64 -48.02
CA ARG A 209 -11.36 9.52 -47.34
C ARG A 209 -10.39 8.56 -46.67
N LYS A 210 -9.27 8.25 -47.32
CA LYS A 210 -8.19 7.41 -46.74
C LYS A 210 -7.52 8.08 -45.55
N ALA A 211 -7.29 9.39 -45.62
CA ALA A 211 -6.72 10.17 -44.51
C ALA A 211 -7.64 10.19 -43.28
N ILE A 212 -8.95 10.38 -43.48
CA ILE A 212 -9.93 10.38 -42.38
C ILE A 212 -10.09 8.99 -41.76
N ALA A 213 -10.18 7.93 -42.57
CA ALA A 213 -10.23 6.56 -42.05
C ALA A 213 -8.99 6.23 -41.19
N LYS A 214 -7.81 6.71 -41.59
CA LYS A 214 -6.58 6.58 -40.80
C LYS A 214 -6.66 7.36 -39.48
N ALA A 215 -7.16 8.60 -39.50
CA ALA A 215 -7.34 9.41 -38.31
C ALA A 215 -8.35 8.81 -37.32
N ILE A 216 -9.48 8.28 -37.82
CA ILE A 216 -10.49 7.58 -37.01
C ILE A 216 -9.87 6.31 -36.38
N GLY A 217 -9.15 5.51 -37.16
CA GLY A 217 -8.47 4.33 -36.64
C GLY A 217 -7.40 4.65 -35.59
N GLU A 218 -6.80 5.83 -35.64
CA GLU A 218 -5.86 6.31 -34.61
C GLU A 218 -6.57 6.79 -33.34
N VAL A 219 -7.71 7.46 -33.48
CA VAL A 219 -8.58 7.84 -32.34
C VAL A 219 -9.13 6.59 -31.63
N HIS A 220 -9.59 5.58 -32.37
CA HIS A 220 -10.02 4.29 -31.81
C HIS A 220 -8.89 3.63 -31.00
N ARG A 221 -7.68 3.50 -31.58
CA ARG A 221 -6.53 2.91 -30.88
C ARG A 221 -6.18 3.64 -29.58
N ARG A 222 -6.22 4.99 -29.57
CA ARG A 222 -5.95 5.79 -28.36
C ARG A 222 -7.03 5.58 -27.29
N LEU A 223 -8.28 5.45 -27.68
CA LEU A 223 -9.39 5.21 -26.75
C LEU A 223 -9.37 3.79 -26.20
N ASP A 224 -9.09 2.78 -27.02
CA ASP A 224 -8.94 1.39 -26.57
C ASP A 224 -7.81 1.26 -25.54
N ALA A 225 -6.65 1.90 -25.81
CA ALA A 225 -5.54 1.93 -24.86
C ALA A 225 -5.94 2.57 -23.52
N ARG A 226 -6.74 3.64 -23.55
CA ARG A 226 -7.22 4.33 -22.34
C ARG A 226 -8.23 3.49 -21.55
N VAL A 227 -9.15 2.81 -22.24
CA VAL A 227 -10.08 1.87 -21.61
C VAL A 227 -9.33 0.72 -20.95
N GLU A 228 -8.30 0.19 -21.60
CA GLU A 228 -7.49 -0.89 -21.04
C GLU A 228 -6.68 -0.45 -19.81
N GLU A 229 -6.17 0.80 -19.83
CA GLU A 229 -5.51 1.39 -18.67
C GLU A 229 -6.47 1.60 -17.48
N ASP A 230 -7.70 2.05 -17.73
CA ASP A 230 -8.75 2.18 -16.71
C ASP A 230 -9.14 0.82 -16.11
N ILE A 231 -9.24 -0.23 -16.94
CA ILE A 231 -9.47 -1.61 -16.48
C ILE A 231 -8.31 -2.06 -15.58
N LYS A 232 -7.06 -1.86 -16.00
CA LYS A 232 -5.87 -2.19 -15.20
C LYS A 232 -5.85 -1.41 -13.88
N ALA A 233 -6.21 -0.13 -13.88
CA ALA A 233 -6.31 0.69 -12.68
C ALA A 233 -7.38 0.18 -11.71
N PHE A 234 -8.53 -0.24 -12.23
CA PHE A 234 -9.59 -0.84 -11.43
C PHE A 234 -9.15 -2.16 -10.78
N HIS A 235 -8.47 -3.04 -11.51
CA HIS A 235 -7.91 -4.28 -10.95
C HIS A 235 -6.86 -4.02 -9.86
N ARG A 236 -6.01 -3.00 -10.02
CA ARG A 236 -5.06 -2.58 -8.97
C ARG A 236 -5.79 -2.16 -7.69
N LYS A 237 -6.83 -1.33 -7.80
CA LYS A 237 -7.65 -0.90 -6.64
C LYS A 237 -8.34 -2.08 -5.96
N ARG A 238 -8.91 -3.02 -6.74
CA ARG A 238 -9.50 -4.26 -6.21
C ARG A 238 -8.49 -5.05 -5.37
N LYS A 239 -7.27 -5.26 -5.88
CA LYS A 239 -6.25 -6.08 -5.20
C LYS A 239 -5.84 -5.50 -3.83
N VAL A 240 -5.79 -4.17 -3.72
CA VAL A 240 -5.53 -3.48 -2.44
C VAL A 240 -6.68 -3.70 -1.45
N GLU A 241 -7.93 -3.57 -1.91
CA GLU A 241 -9.09 -3.74 -1.05
C GLU A 241 -9.28 -5.19 -0.59
N GLU A 242 -9.04 -6.16 -1.48
CA GLU A 242 -9.02 -7.57 -1.13
C GLU A 242 -8.01 -7.83 -0.01
N LYS A 243 -6.78 -7.33 -0.15
CA LYS A 243 -5.71 -7.45 0.86
C LYS A 243 -6.12 -6.83 2.22
N ARG A 244 -6.82 -5.68 2.21
CA ARG A 244 -7.35 -5.07 3.45
C ARG A 244 -8.38 -5.94 4.14
N ILE A 245 -9.28 -6.57 3.39
CA ILE A 245 -10.29 -7.48 3.93
C ILE A 245 -9.60 -8.73 4.51
N ILE A 246 -8.60 -9.28 3.82
CA ILE A 246 -7.82 -10.44 4.30
C ILE A 246 -7.22 -10.12 5.67
N ASN A 247 -6.45 -9.03 5.78
CA ASN A 247 -5.78 -8.65 7.01
C ASN A 247 -6.77 -8.46 8.18
N ARG A 248 -7.90 -7.77 7.93
CA ARG A 248 -8.93 -7.55 8.96
C ARG A 248 -9.51 -8.87 9.49
N MET A 249 -9.71 -9.85 8.62
CA MET A 249 -10.22 -11.16 9.04
C MET A 249 -9.18 -11.99 9.78
N GLU A 250 -7.89 -11.85 9.44
CA GLU A 250 -6.78 -12.45 10.18
C GLU A 250 -6.64 -11.87 11.59
N ASP A 251 -6.81 -10.55 11.73
CA ASP A 251 -6.84 -9.88 13.04
C ASP A 251 -8.01 -10.38 13.90
N GLN A 252 -9.22 -10.46 13.32
CA GLN A 252 -10.40 -11.00 14.01
C GLN A 252 -10.19 -12.45 14.46
N ARG A 253 -9.52 -13.26 13.63
CA ARG A 253 -9.16 -14.64 13.96
C ARG A 253 -8.19 -14.67 15.15
N LYS A 254 -7.14 -13.84 15.15
CA LYS A 254 -6.16 -13.78 16.26
C LYS A 254 -6.84 -13.47 17.59
N VAL A 255 -7.72 -12.46 17.62
CA VAL A 255 -8.50 -12.08 18.80
C VAL A 255 -9.40 -13.22 19.28
N PHE A 256 -10.03 -13.95 18.36
CA PHE A 256 -10.88 -15.10 18.71
C PHE A 256 -10.07 -16.24 19.34
N TYR A 257 -8.89 -16.56 18.77
CA TYR A 257 -7.99 -17.58 19.31
C TYR A 257 -7.47 -17.21 20.70
N GLU A 258 -7.05 -15.96 20.90
CA GLU A 258 -6.61 -15.46 22.21
C GLU A 258 -7.72 -15.61 23.26
N ARG A 259 -8.97 -15.23 22.92
CA ARG A 259 -10.12 -15.42 23.82
C ARG A 259 -10.43 -16.88 24.14
N ALA A 260 -10.30 -17.77 23.15
CA ALA A 260 -10.53 -19.20 23.35
C ALA A 260 -9.46 -19.82 24.27
N LEU A 261 -8.19 -19.45 24.10
CA LEU A 261 -7.09 -19.84 24.96
C LEU A 261 -7.29 -19.36 26.40
N MET A 262 -7.69 -18.10 26.59
CA MET A 262 -7.97 -17.55 27.92
C MET A 262 -9.08 -18.32 28.64
N ARG A 263 -10.19 -18.63 27.94
CA ARG A 263 -11.29 -19.42 28.52
C ARG A 263 -10.88 -20.84 28.90
N ALA A 264 -10.03 -21.48 28.09
CA ALA A 264 -9.51 -22.80 28.41
C ALA A 264 -8.62 -22.77 29.66
N ALA A 265 -7.74 -21.76 29.76
CA ALA A 265 -6.88 -21.57 30.93
C ALA A 265 -7.68 -21.24 32.21
N GLU A 266 -8.73 -20.42 32.12
CA GLU A 266 -9.64 -20.15 33.23
C GLU A 266 -10.32 -21.43 33.73
N LYS A 267 -10.80 -22.28 32.80
CA LYS A 267 -11.45 -23.54 33.14
C LYS A 267 -10.48 -24.51 33.84
N GLU A 268 -9.24 -24.60 33.35
CA GLU A 268 -8.21 -25.42 33.99
C GLU A 268 -7.84 -24.90 35.39
N ALA A 269 -7.80 -23.58 35.58
CA ALA A 269 -7.56 -22.96 36.88
C ALA A 269 -8.73 -23.21 37.86
N GLU A 270 -9.97 -23.16 37.37
CA GLU A 270 -11.20 -23.50 38.11
C GLU A 270 -11.17 -24.95 38.60
N GLU A 271 -10.81 -25.89 37.71
CA GLU A 271 -10.69 -27.32 38.02
C GLU A 271 -9.59 -27.57 39.08
N LYS A 272 -8.42 -26.91 38.96
CA LYS A 272 -7.35 -26.99 39.96
C LYS A 272 -7.77 -26.40 41.31
N ARG A 273 -8.53 -25.29 41.31
CA ARG A 273 -9.05 -24.67 42.53
C ARG A 273 -10.02 -25.60 43.25
N LYS A 274 -10.96 -26.22 42.53
CA LYS A 274 -11.88 -27.23 43.10
C LYS A 274 -11.13 -28.43 43.67
N ALA A 275 -10.15 -28.97 42.94
CA ALA A 275 -9.33 -30.09 43.44
C ALA A 275 -8.56 -29.72 44.72
N MET A 276 -8.10 -28.48 44.85
CA MET A 276 -7.45 -27.98 46.07
C MET A 276 -8.43 -27.81 47.23
N GLU A 277 -9.64 -27.32 46.98
CA GLU A 277 -10.70 -27.21 47.98
C GLU A 277 -11.12 -28.59 48.50
N ASP A 278 -11.31 -29.57 47.60
CA ASP A 278 -11.62 -30.96 47.95
C ASP A 278 -10.50 -31.60 48.78
N PHE A 279 -9.24 -31.34 48.42
CA PHE A 279 -8.09 -31.82 49.19
C PHE A 279 -8.04 -31.20 50.59
N GLN A 280 -8.27 -29.90 50.71
CA GLN A 280 -8.35 -29.22 52.01
C GLN A 280 -9.54 -29.69 52.86
N ALA A 281 -10.67 -30.06 52.24
CA ALA A 281 -11.80 -30.66 52.93
C ALA A 281 -11.43 -32.04 53.51
N ARG A 282 -10.77 -32.90 52.73
CA ARG A 282 -10.28 -34.21 53.20
C ARG A 282 -9.24 -34.09 54.32
N ILE A 283 -8.37 -33.08 54.27
CA ILE A 283 -7.44 -32.80 55.37
C ILE A 283 -8.21 -32.44 56.64
N ARG A 284 -9.26 -31.60 56.54
CA ARG A 284 -10.10 -31.24 57.68
C ARG A 284 -10.82 -32.44 58.26
N GLU A 285 -11.45 -33.26 57.43
CA GLU A 285 -12.08 -34.53 57.87
C GLU A 285 -11.09 -35.44 58.57
N TRP A 286 -9.88 -35.62 58.02
CA TRP A 286 -8.84 -36.44 58.65
C TRP A 286 -8.38 -35.87 60.00
N GLN A 287 -8.24 -34.54 60.12
CA GLN A 287 -7.90 -33.90 61.38
C GLN A 287 -9.01 -34.07 62.43
N GLU A 288 -10.28 -33.97 62.02
CA GLU A 288 -11.45 -34.21 62.87
C GLU A 288 -11.52 -35.68 63.32
N GLU A 289 -11.33 -36.64 62.42
CA GLU A 289 -11.26 -38.07 62.75
C GLU A 289 -10.11 -38.39 63.71
N LYS A 290 -8.94 -37.78 63.48
CA LYS A 290 -7.79 -37.96 64.34
C LYS A 290 -8.05 -37.39 65.74
N ALA A 291 -8.63 -36.20 65.83
CA ALA A 291 -9.02 -35.58 67.09
C ALA A 291 -10.06 -36.44 67.85
N ALA A 292 -11.05 -36.99 67.13
CA ALA A 292 -12.04 -37.91 67.70
C ALA A 292 -11.41 -39.19 68.26
N ARG A 293 -10.42 -39.77 67.57
CA ARG A 293 -9.67 -40.94 68.06
C ARG A 293 -8.80 -40.62 69.29
N GLU A 294 -8.20 -39.44 69.34
CA GLU A 294 -7.41 -39.00 70.50
C GLU A 294 -8.26 -38.68 71.74
N THR A 295 -9.52 -38.27 71.56
CA THR A 295 -10.47 -38.09 72.68
C THR A 295 -11.00 -39.41 73.24
N VAL A 296 -11.21 -40.44 72.39
CA VAL A 296 -11.69 -41.77 72.81
C VAL A 296 -10.60 -42.58 73.52
N GLY A 297 -9.32 -42.26 73.31
CA GLY A 297 -8.19 -42.91 74.01
C GLY A 297 -7.81 -42.30 75.37
N ARG A 298 -8.56 -41.32 75.88
CA ARG A 298 -8.26 -40.58 77.13
C ARG A 298 -9.28 -40.80 78.26
N GLU A 299 -10.30 -41.63 78.06
CA GLU A 299 -11.23 -42.12 79.08
C GLU A 299 -10.81 -43.51 79.59
#